data_AF-A0A1A6H1C3-F1
#
_entry.id   AF-A0A1A6H1C3-F1
#
_cell.length_a   1.000
_cell.length_b   1.000
_cell.length_c   1.000
_cell.angle_alpha   90.00
_cell.angle_beta   90.00
_cell.angle_gamma   90.00
#
_symmetry.space_group_name_H-M   'P 1'
#
loop_
_entity.id
_entity.type
_entity.pdbx_description
1 polymer ?
#
loop_
_entity_poly.entity_id
_entity_poly.type
_entity_poly.pdbx_seq_one_letter_code
_entity_poly.pdbx_strand_id
1 'polypeptide(L)'
;MDPLFEKKPKNLGTGQDIQPKRDLTLKWPCYVWLQRQRAILYKRLKVPPAINQFTQALDRPTATLLLKLAHKYRPETKQEKKQRLLTRAEKKAAGKGDVPTKRPPVLQAEVNTVTTLVENKEAQLVVIVHDVDPIELVVFVSAVCRKMGVPYCIIKGKARLTHSK
;
A
#
# COMPACT_ATOMS: atom_id res chain seq x y z
N MET A 1 -25.37 25.95 -52.42
CA MET A 1 -24.09 25.23 -52.53
C MET A 1 -23.05 26.27 -52.89
N ASP A 2 -22.18 26.59 -51.96
CA ASP A 2 -21.17 27.62 -52.14
C ASP A 2 -20.06 27.05 -53.05
N PRO A 3 -19.79 27.63 -54.23
CA PRO A 3 -18.80 27.10 -55.19
C PRO A 3 -17.37 27.07 -54.64
N LEU A 4 -17.13 27.78 -53.52
CA LEU A 4 -15.83 27.91 -52.88
C LEU A 4 -15.39 26.67 -52.07
N PHE A 5 -16.32 25.75 -51.75
CA PHE A 5 -16.03 24.57 -50.94
C PHE A 5 -16.09 23.26 -51.75
N GLU A 6 -14.93 22.75 -52.15
CA GLU A 6 -14.78 21.48 -52.86
C GLU A 6 -14.40 20.32 -51.91
N LYS A 7 -14.97 19.13 -52.16
CA LYS A 7 -14.59 17.89 -51.45
C LYS A 7 -13.23 17.40 -51.96
N LYS A 8 -12.20 17.42 -51.10
CA LYS A 8 -10.85 16.91 -51.39
C LYS A 8 -10.52 15.66 -50.54
N PRO A 9 -11.01 14.46 -50.93
CA PRO A 9 -10.73 13.24 -50.19
C PRO A 9 -9.26 12.84 -50.36
N LYS A 10 -8.62 12.41 -49.27
CA LYS A 10 -7.25 11.85 -49.29
C LYS A 10 -7.31 10.33 -49.30
N ASN A 11 -6.49 9.69 -50.11
CA ASN A 11 -6.35 8.25 -50.18
C ASN A 11 -5.17 7.77 -49.33
N LEU A 12 -5.47 7.19 -48.17
CA LEU A 12 -4.48 6.84 -47.14
C LEU A 12 -3.91 5.42 -47.30
N GLY A 13 -4.04 4.83 -48.49
CA GLY A 13 -3.46 3.54 -48.83
C GLY A 13 -1.93 3.61 -48.99
N THR A 14 -1.29 2.44 -49.04
CA THR A 14 0.16 2.33 -49.23
C THR A 14 0.57 2.95 -50.56
N GLY A 15 1.49 3.92 -50.54
CA GLY A 15 2.04 4.55 -51.75
C GLY A 15 1.16 5.63 -52.39
N GLN A 16 0.08 6.07 -51.72
CA GLN A 16 -0.79 7.15 -52.18
C GLN A 16 -0.50 8.45 -51.40
N ASP A 17 -1.48 9.02 -50.69
CA ASP A 17 -1.29 10.26 -49.94
C ASP A 17 -0.51 10.03 -48.64
N ILE A 18 0.14 11.09 -48.14
CA ILE A 18 0.88 11.07 -46.86
C ILE A 18 -0.05 10.62 -45.74
N GLN A 19 0.38 9.59 -44.99
CA GLN A 19 -0.37 9.11 -43.84
C GLN A 19 -0.49 10.21 -42.77
N PRO A 20 -1.68 10.39 -42.17
CA PRO A 20 -1.84 11.34 -41.07
C PRO A 20 -1.03 10.86 -39.86
N LYS A 21 -0.71 11.80 -38.96
CA LYS A 21 -0.16 11.43 -37.64
C LYS A 21 -1.17 10.52 -36.94
N ARG A 22 -0.77 9.29 -36.65
CA ARG A 22 -1.53 8.33 -35.82
C ARG A 22 -0.87 8.24 -34.45
N ASP A 23 -1.61 7.73 -33.48
CA ASP A 23 -1.01 7.38 -32.20
C ASP A 23 0.00 6.24 -32.42
N LEU A 24 1.28 6.61 -32.42
CA LEU A 24 2.39 5.67 -32.42
C LEU A 24 2.78 5.49 -30.97
N THR A 25 2.47 4.34 -30.38
CA THR A 25 2.87 4.06 -29.01
C THR A 25 4.39 4.18 -28.91
N LEU A 26 4.84 5.24 -28.23
CA LEU A 26 6.21 5.73 -28.25
C LEU A 26 7.22 4.70 -27.73
N LYS A 27 8.50 4.90 -28.11
CA LYS A 27 9.62 4.21 -27.48
C LYS A 27 9.67 4.60 -26.00
N TRP A 28 9.33 3.65 -25.13
CA TRP A 28 9.30 3.88 -23.69
C TRP A 28 10.70 4.17 -23.13
N PRO A 29 10.83 5.08 -22.15
CA PRO A 29 12.06 5.24 -21.38
C PRO A 29 12.49 3.92 -20.71
N CYS A 30 13.80 3.73 -20.51
CA CYS A 30 14.38 2.46 -20.01
C CYS A 30 13.74 1.97 -18.70
N TYR A 31 13.43 2.87 -17.76
CA TYR A 31 12.83 2.49 -16.47
C TYR A 31 11.41 1.94 -16.62
N VAL A 32 10.59 2.49 -17.53
CA VAL A 32 9.23 1.99 -17.81
C VAL A 32 9.32 0.61 -18.46
N TRP A 33 10.25 0.45 -19.39
CA TRP A 33 10.48 -0.83 -20.07
C TRP A 33 10.91 -1.91 -19.08
N LEU A 34 11.89 -1.62 -18.22
CA LEU A 34 12.38 -2.54 -17.19
C LEU A 34 11.28 -2.94 -16.20
N GLN A 35 10.48 -1.97 -15.72
CA GLN A 35 9.36 -2.24 -14.81
C GLN A 35 8.30 -3.15 -15.44
N ARG A 36 7.95 -2.92 -16.72
CA ARG A 36 7.00 -3.75 -17.47
C ARG A 36 7.55 -5.15 -17.72
N GLN A 37 8.82 -5.26 -18.13
CA GLN A 37 9.47 -6.55 -18.33
C GLN A 37 9.56 -7.35 -17.03
N ARG A 38 9.87 -6.70 -15.90
CA ARG A 38 9.84 -7.31 -14.56
C ARG A 38 8.46 -7.92 -14.28
N ALA A 39 7.37 -7.18 -14.52
CA ALA A 39 6.01 -7.67 -14.32
C ALA A 39 5.65 -8.85 -15.25
N ILE A 40 6.11 -8.84 -16.49
CA ILE A 40 5.94 -9.97 -17.42
C ILE A 40 6.71 -11.19 -16.92
N LEU A 41 7.94 -11.00 -16.44
CA LEU A 41 8.78 -12.07 -15.92
C LEU A 41 8.10 -12.78 -14.74
N TYR A 42 7.52 -12.04 -13.79
CA TYR A 42 6.74 -12.62 -12.69
C TYR A 42 5.53 -13.46 -13.14
N LYS A 43 4.95 -13.17 -14.30
CA LYS A 43 3.84 -13.96 -14.88
C LYS A 43 4.33 -15.20 -15.63
N ARG A 44 5.53 -15.15 -16.19
CA ARG A 44 6.10 -16.22 -17.03
C ARG A 44 6.86 -17.25 -16.20
N LEU A 45 7.55 -16.80 -15.16
CA LEU A 45 8.28 -17.67 -14.26
C LEU A 45 7.33 -18.40 -13.32
N LYS A 46 7.72 -19.60 -12.91
CA LYS A 46 7.06 -20.33 -11.82
C LYS A 46 7.46 -19.70 -10.48
N VAL A 47 6.62 -18.80 -9.98
CA VAL A 47 6.85 -18.11 -8.71
C VAL A 47 6.62 -19.06 -7.53
N PRO A 48 7.55 -19.17 -6.57
CA PRO A 48 7.37 -20.00 -5.39
C PRO A 48 6.12 -19.62 -4.57
N PRO A 49 5.43 -20.58 -3.91
CA PRO A 49 4.20 -20.32 -3.16
C PRO A 49 4.39 -19.31 -2.01
N ALA A 50 5.57 -19.29 -1.40
CA ALA A 50 5.93 -18.33 -0.35
C ALA A 50 5.88 -16.86 -0.82
N ILE A 51 6.08 -16.61 -2.11
CA ILE A 51 5.96 -15.28 -2.72
C ILE A 51 4.57 -15.12 -3.36
N ASN A 52 4.07 -16.16 -4.02
CA ASN A 52 2.81 -16.09 -4.74
C ASN A 52 1.60 -15.85 -3.82
N GLN A 53 1.68 -16.20 -2.54
CA GLN A 53 0.63 -15.87 -1.56
C GLN A 53 0.32 -14.37 -1.47
N PHE A 54 1.27 -13.48 -1.76
CA PHE A 54 1.04 -12.03 -1.76
C PHE A 54 0.18 -11.55 -2.93
N THR A 55 -0.02 -12.37 -3.96
CA THR A 55 -0.98 -12.06 -5.04
C THR A 55 -2.43 -12.21 -4.55
N GLN A 56 -2.65 -13.06 -3.55
CA GLN A 56 -3.95 -13.34 -2.94
C GLN A 56 -4.21 -12.36 -1.80
N ALA A 57 -4.81 -11.22 -2.15
CA ALA A 57 -5.18 -10.19 -1.20
C ALA A 57 -6.68 -10.22 -0.88
N LEU A 58 -7.01 -9.65 0.27
CA LEU A 58 -8.36 -9.44 0.77
C LEU A 58 -9.21 -8.68 -0.25
N ASP A 59 -10.49 -9.06 -0.34
CA ASP A 59 -11.47 -8.42 -1.19
C ASP A 59 -11.69 -6.95 -0.80
N ARG A 60 -12.18 -6.16 -1.77
CA ARG A 60 -12.36 -4.71 -1.60
C ARG A 60 -13.32 -4.34 -0.46
N PRO A 61 -14.51 -4.97 -0.29
CA PRO A 61 -15.41 -4.61 0.81
C PRO A 61 -14.81 -4.93 2.18
N THR A 62 -14.24 -6.12 2.38
CA THR A 62 -13.63 -6.47 3.68
C THR A 62 -12.42 -5.59 3.99
N ALA A 63 -11.59 -5.27 2.99
CA ALA A 63 -10.47 -4.34 3.17
C ALA A 63 -10.94 -2.93 3.58
N THR A 64 -12.10 -2.49 3.12
CA THR A 64 -12.66 -1.17 3.46
C THR A 64 -13.16 -1.15 4.90
N LEU A 65 -13.82 -2.22 5.36
CA LEU A 65 -14.23 -2.39 6.74
C LEU A 65 -13.03 -2.40 7.70
N LEU A 66 -11.98 -3.16 7.34
CA LEU A 66 -10.75 -3.24 8.11
C LEU A 66 -10.08 -1.86 8.24
N LEU A 67 -9.97 -1.11 7.15
CA LEU A 67 -9.38 0.24 7.20
C LEU A 67 -10.23 1.23 8.01
N LYS A 68 -11.56 1.10 8.00
CA LYS A 68 -12.44 1.89 8.88
C LYS A 68 -12.19 1.57 10.36
N LEU A 69 -12.01 0.29 10.70
CA LEU A 69 -11.63 -0.12 12.06
C LEU A 69 -10.25 0.45 12.42
N ALA A 70 -9.26 0.29 11.54
CA ALA A 70 -7.90 0.77 11.74
C ALA A 70 -7.84 2.28 11.99
N HIS A 71 -8.70 3.07 11.32
CA HIS A 71 -8.77 4.52 11.53
C HIS A 71 -9.10 4.91 12.98
N LYS A 72 -9.88 4.10 13.71
CA LYS A 72 -10.22 4.37 15.11
C LYS A 72 -9.03 4.20 16.07
N TYR A 73 -8.08 3.32 15.73
CA TYR A 73 -6.91 2.99 16.54
C TYR A 73 -5.61 3.61 16.02
N ARG A 74 -5.72 4.71 15.24
CA ARG A 74 -4.58 5.41 14.67
C ARG A 74 -3.67 5.95 15.78
N PRO A 75 -2.34 5.83 15.66
CA PRO A 75 -1.41 6.50 16.57
C PRO A 75 -1.53 8.03 16.49
N GLU A 76 -1.12 8.69 17.56
CA GLU A 76 -1.14 10.16 17.66
C GLU A 76 -0.25 10.81 16.58
N THR A 77 -0.74 11.93 16.04
CA THR A 77 0.07 12.76 15.15
C THR A 77 1.18 13.48 15.92
N LYS A 78 2.21 13.98 15.22
CA LYS A 78 3.28 14.76 15.84
C LYS A 78 2.76 15.99 16.60
N GLN A 79 1.69 16.61 16.10
CA GLN A 79 1.06 17.79 16.72
C GLN A 79 0.30 17.43 17.99
N GLU A 80 -0.52 16.37 17.94
CA GLU A 80 -1.25 15.84 19.10
C GLU A 80 -0.29 15.38 20.20
N LYS A 81 0.82 14.73 19.82
CA LYS A 81 1.86 14.34 20.78
C LYS A 81 2.46 15.55 21.48
N LYS A 82 2.71 16.66 20.76
CA LYS A 82 3.21 17.92 21.34
C LYS A 82 2.18 18.50 22.31
N GLN A 83 0.92 18.59 21.90
CA GLN A 83 -0.18 19.10 22.76
C GLN A 83 -0.33 18.26 24.03
N ARG A 84 -0.32 16.93 23.92
CA ARG A 84 -0.37 16.03 25.08
C ARG A 84 0.77 16.26 26.07
N LEU A 85 1.99 16.45 25.56
CA LEU A 85 3.16 16.72 26.38
C LEU A 85 3.05 18.08 27.08
N LEU A 86 2.57 19.12 26.38
CA LEU A 86 2.32 20.44 26.96
C LEU A 86 1.27 20.37 28.08
N THR A 87 0.12 19.76 27.82
CA THR A 87 -0.94 19.59 28.82
C THR A 87 -0.47 18.78 30.03
N ARG A 88 0.41 17.78 29.83
CA ARG A 88 0.99 17.03 30.95
C ARG A 88 1.98 17.88 31.76
N ALA A 89 2.79 18.70 31.09
CA ALA A 89 3.71 19.63 31.75
C ALA A 89 2.95 20.68 32.58
N GLU A 90 1.88 21.26 32.03
CA GLU A 90 1.00 22.21 32.72
C GLU A 90 0.33 21.59 33.95
N LYS A 91 -0.21 20.36 33.82
CA LYS A 91 -0.81 19.63 34.93
C LYS A 91 0.20 19.35 36.06
N LYS A 92 1.44 19.01 35.69
CA LYS A 92 2.52 18.80 36.65
C LYS A 92 2.94 20.09 37.34
N ALA A 93 3.01 21.20 36.60
CA ALA A 93 3.29 22.54 37.15
C ALA A 93 2.19 23.00 38.11
N ALA A 94 0.93 22.66 37.86
CA ALA A 94 -0.22 22.94 38.73
C ALA A 94 -0.27 22.07 40.01
N GLY A 95 0.81 21.38 40.38
CA GLY A 95 0.94 20.62 41.63
C GLY A 95 0.18 19.30 41.67
N LYS A 96 -0.52 18.91 40.60
CA LYS A 96 -1.07 17.55 40.48
C LYS A 96 0.10 16.62 40.15
N GLY A 97 0.44 15.73 41.09
CA GLY A 97 1.54 14.76 40.93
C GLY A 97 1.43 13.94 39.64
N ASP A 98 2.53 13.26 39.26
CA ASP A 98 2.56 12.48 38.02
C ASP A 98 1.75 11.19 38.15
N VAL A 99 0.43 11.28 37.95
CA VAL A 99 -0.46 10.12 37.98
C VAL A 99 -0.25 9.30 36.71
N PRO A 100 -0.02 7.97 36.80
CA PRO A 100 0.14 7.13 35.62
C PRO A 100 -1.15 7.06 34.80
N THR A 101 -1.17 7.75 33.66
CA THR A 101 -2.29 7.73 32.71
C THR A 101 -2.32 6.43 31.91
N LYS A 102 -3.47 5.75 31.88
CA LYS A 102 -3.71 4.58 31.02
C LYS A 102 -3.57 4.97 29.56
N ARG A 103 -2.68 4.29 28.83
CA ARG A 103 -2.48 4.53 27.38
C ARG A 103 -3.61 3.89 26.59
N PRO A 104 -4.20 4.59 25.59
CA PRO A 104 -5.16 3.97 24.70
C PRO A 104 -4.49 2.89 23.84
N PRO A 105 -5.22 1.84 23.44
CA PRO A 105 -4.71 0.88 22.46
C PRO A 105 -4.50 1.58 21.12
N VAL A 106 -3.33 1.39 20.54
CA VAL A 106 -2.95 1.96 19.24
C VAL A 106 -2.47 0.85 18.31
N LEU A 107 -2.65 1.06 17.01
CA LEU A 107 -2.06 0.18 16.01
C LEU A 107 -0.53 0.22 16.11
N GLN A 108 0.04 -0.98 16.15
CA GLN A 108 1.48 -1.17 16.12
C GLN A 108 1.91 -1.30 14.66
N ALA A 109 2.91 -0.51 14.28
CA ALA A 109 3.50 -0.52 12.96
C ALA A 109 4.96 -1.00 13.07
N GLU A 110 5.52 -1.37 11.92
CA GLU A 110 6.89 -1.89 11.75
C GLU A 110 7.00 -3.40 11.98
N VAL A 111 7.76 -4.04 11.09
CA VAL A 111 7.88 -5.50 11.03
C VAL A 111 8.43 -6.06 12.34
N ASN A 112 9.47 -5.44 12.91
CA ASN A 112 10.11 -5.90 14.13
C ASN A 112 9.17 -5.90 15.34
N THR A 113 8.36 -4.85 15.50
CA THR A 113 7.38 -4.75 16.58
C THR A 113 6.24 -5.74 16.37
N VAL A 114 5.80 -5.92 15.13
CA VAL A 114 4.74 -6.89 14.81
C VAL A 114 5.22 -8.32 15.08
N THR A 115 6.45 -8.67 14.72
CA THR A 115 6.98 -10.02 14.92
C THR A 115 7.10 -10.36 16.40
N THR A 116 7.58 -9.45 17.24
CA THR A 116 7.65 -9.70 18.69
C THR A 116 6.27 -9.85 19.32
N LEU A 117 5.28 -9.07 18.87
CA LEU A 117 3.89 -9.19 19.35
C LEU A 117 3.23 -10.51 18.91
N VAL A 118 3.56 -11.01 17.72
CA VAL A 118 3.07 -12.31 17.22
C VAL A 118 3.71 -13.46 18.00
N GLU A 119 5.02 -13.39 18.26
CA GLU A 119 5.74 -14.38 19.05
C GLU A 119 5.25 -14.44 20.50
N ASN A 120 4.92 -13.29 21.10
CA ASN A 120 4.33 -13.22 22.43
C ASN A 120 2.84 -13.57 22.47
N LYS A 121 2.21 -13.82 21.31
CA LYS A 121 0.76 -14.06 21.15
C LYS A 121 -0.12 -12.92 21.70
N GLU A 122 0.40 -11.70 21.69
CA GLU A 122 -0.36 -10.49 22.07
C GLU A 122 -1.13 -9.91 20.88
N ALA A 123 -0.73 -10.26 19.66
CA ALA A 123 -1.38 -9.82 18.44
C ALA A 123 -2.71 -10.57 18.20
N GLN A 124 -3.79 -9.82 18.01
CA GLN A 124 -5.10 -10.37 17.66
C GLN A 124 -5.31 -10.55 16.15
N LEU A 125 -4.74 -9.65 15.34
CA LEU A 125 -4.84 -9.66 13.89
C LEU A 125 -3.60 -9.00 13.29
N VAL A 126 -2.98 -9.64 12.31
CA VAL A 126 -1.85 -9.07 11.57
C VAL A 126 -2.28 -8.67 10.17
N VAL A 127 -1.94 -7.43 9.79
CA VAL A 127 -2.24 -6.89 8.46
C VAL A 127 -0.95 -6.77 7.69
N ILE A 128 -0.87 -7.48 6.57
CA ILE A 128 0.30 -7.57 5.73
C ILE A 128 0.06 -6.86 4.40
N VAL A 129 1.06 -6.12 3.92
CA VAL A 129 1.02 -5.41 2.64
C VAL A 129 1.53 -6.34 1.53
N HIS A 130 0.87 -6.34 0.36
CA HIS A 130 1.31 -7.19 -0.77
C HIS A 130 2.48 -6.64 -1.61
N ASP A 131 2.67 -5.32 -1.63
CA ASP A 131 3.55 -4.57 -2.54
C ASP A 131 4.76 -3.99 -1.79
N VAL A 132 5.43 -4.85 -1.01
CA VAL A 132 6.66 -4.48 -0.30
C VAL A 132 7.87 -4.82 -1.17
N ASP A 133 8.74 -3.83 -1.35
CA ASP A 133 10.04 -3.95 -2.01
C ASP A 133 11.08 -3.50 -0.97
N PRO A 134 11.95 -4.38 -0.45
CA PRO A 134 12.15 -5.82 -0.77
C PRO A 134 11.13 -6.77 -0.10
N ILE A 135 10.79 -7.88 -0.78
CA ILE A 135 9.73 -8.84 -0.34
C ILE A 135 10.16 -9.68 0.87
N GLU A 136 11.47 -9.88 1.04
CA GLU A 136 12.14 -10.63 2.10
C GLU A 136 11.73 -10.17 3.50
N LEU A 137 11.41 -8.88 3.65
CA LEU A 137 10.93 -8.29 4.90
C LEU A 137 9.63 -8.89 5.41
N VAL A 138 8.83 -9.51 4.54
CA VAL A 138 7.45 -9.90 4.85
C VAL A 138 7.18 -11.37 4.59
N VAL A 139 7.98 -12.05 3.76
CA VAL A 139 7.82 -13.48 3.44
C VAL A 139 7.68 -14.33 4.71
N PHE A 140 8.55 -14.11 5.70
CA PHE A 140 8.56 -14.91 6.93
C PHE A 140 7.38 -14.57 7.87
N VAL A 141 6.86 -13.34 7.86
CA VAL A 141 5.79 -12.90 8.76
C VAL A 141 4.54 -13.76 8.62
N SER A 142 4.17 -14.11 7.39
CA SER A 142 3.04 -15.01 7.11
C SER A 142 3.20 -16.39 7.76
N ALA A 143 4.42 -16.95 7.71
CA ALA A 143 4.73 -18.26 8.29
C ALA A 143 4.75 -18.19 9.82
N VAL A 144 5.31 -17.11 10.40
CA VAL A 144 5.31 -16.89 11.85
C VAL A 144 3.88 -16.75 12.37
N CYS A 145 3.00 -15.99 11.69
CA CYS A 145 1.60 -15.85 12.08
C CYS A 145 0.89 -17.22 12.11
N ARG A 146 1.09 -18.06 11.07
CA ARG A 146 0.54 -19.42 11.04
C ARG A 146 1.08 -20.29 12.17
N LYS A 147 2.39 -20.26 12.43
CA LYS A 147 3.03 -21.06 13.49
C LYS A 147 2.53 -20.68 14.88
N MET A 148 2.29 -19.39 15.12
CA MET A 148 1.83 -18.87 16.41
C MET A 148 0.31 -18.91 16.58
N GLY A 149 -0.44 -19.28 15.53
CA GLY A 149 -1.91 -19.33 15.56
C GLY A 149 -2.58 -17.95 15.51
N VAL A 150 -1.87 -16.92 15.05
CA VAL A 150 -2.39 -15.56 14.93
C VAL A 150 -2.99 -15.36 13.53
N PRO A 151 -4.24 -14.88 13.41
CA PRO A 151 -4.84 -14.66 12.10
C PRO A 151 -4.16 -13.48 11.39
N TYR A 152 -3.92 -13.64 10.10
CA TYR A 152 -3.33 -12.61 9.26
C TYR A 152 -4.12 -12.40 7.97
N CYS A 153 -4.04 -11.19 7.42
CA CYS A 153 -4.66 -10.84 6.14
C CYS A 153 -3.68 -10.05 5.28
N ILE A 154 -3.81 -10.18 3.96
CA ILE A 154 -2.97 -9.48 2.99
C ILE A 154 -3.81 -8.39 2.32
N ILE A 155 -3.36 -7.13 2.35
CA ILE A 155 -4.06 -5.98 1.76
C ILE A 155 -3.30 -5.46 0.54
N LYS A 156 -4.07 -5.05 -0.48
CA LYS A 156 -3.53 -4.35 -1.64
C LYS A 156 -3.18 -2.90 -1.31
N GLY A 157 -1.93 -2.53 -1.55
CA GLY A 157 -1.42 -1.16 -1.61
C GLY A 157 -0.84 -0.69 -0.28
N LYS A 158 0.50 -0.56 -0.23
CA LYS A 158 1.23 0.01 0.93
C LYS A 158 0.70 1.38 1.32
N ALA A 159 0.40 2.20 0.31
CA ALA A 159 -0.09 3.57 0.48
C ALA A 159 -1.38 3.64 1.33
N ARG A 160 -2.24 2.62 1.24
CA ARG A 160 -3.53 2.61 1.97
C ARG A 160 -3.35 2.39 3.47
N LEU A 161 -2.26 1.76 3.87
CA LEU A 161 -1.90 1.55 5.28
C LEU A 161 -1.04 2.69 5.82
N THR A 162 -0.27 3.40 4.99
CA THR A 162 0.53 4.55 5.47
C THR A 162 -0.33 5.73 5.90
N HIS A 163 -1.57 5.86 5.41
CA HIS A 163 -2.52 6.88 5.89
C HIS A 163 -3.05 6.62 7.31
N SER A 164 -2.76 5.45 7.90
CA SER A 164 -3.05 5.18 9.31
C SER A 164 -1.82 5.39 10.21
N LYS A 165 -0.76 6.07 9.73
CA LYS A 165 0.39 6.50 10.54
C LYS A 165 0.36 8.00 10.79
#